data_AF-A0A819GX46-F1
#
_entry.id   AF-A0A819GX46-F1
#
_cell.length_a   1.000
_cell.length_b   1.000
_cell.length_c   1.000
_cell.angle_alpha   90.00
_cell.angle_beta   90.00
_cell.angle_gamma   90.00
#
_symmetry.space_group_name_H-M   'P 1'
#
loop_
_entity.id
_entity.type
_entity.pdbx_description
1 polymer ?
#
loop_
_entity_poly.entity_id
_entity_poly.type
_entity_poly.pdbx_seq_one_letter_code
_entity_poly.pdbx_strand_id
1 'polypeptide(L)'
;MNTSNNKSNSIPACLFAPNPSSPNFASRFRAAVVQLVETGNIHKHSDTCYKYWNANRGDKKSCRMRMPRKLISVSTIDPDTGHISMRRSDPMINNFNEYLITACRSNMDIKFIWSGSDAKALVYYITDYVTKMSLSFHDTFALVQKGITSIMNSSHQTNNENAIEKSGKFVLRCYNSLASQQELSGVQVASYLMNWDDHYTTHKFQGLHLIETEQYLQTQLNEIRSKQKLKLSAHGQYFILFYTVV
;
A
#
# COMPACT_ATOMS: atom_id res chain seq x y z
N MET A 1 4.63 29.58 42.96
CA MET A 1 5.04 30.01 41.61
C MET A 1 4.46 29.05 40.60
N ASN A 2 3.27 29.38 40.09
CA ASN A 2 2.58 28.63 39.04
C ASN A 2 3.06 29.16 37.69
N THR A 3 3.97 28.44 37.02
CA THR A 3 4.18 28.63 35.58
C THR A 3 3.22 27.70 34.86
N SER A 4 2.00 28.19 34.64
CA SER A 4 1.06 27.62 33.67
C SER A 4 1.70 27.67 32.29
N ASN A 5 2.36 26.58 31.90
CA ASN A 5 2.80 26.36 30.53
C ASN A 5 1.56 26.24 29.66
N ASN A 6 1.20 27.36 29.04
CA ASN A 6 0.20 27.46 27.99
C ASN A 6 0.74 26.68 26.77
N LYS A 7 0.70 25.34 26.83
CA LYS A 7 0.98 24.49 25.67
C LYS A 7 -0.13 24.79 24.67
N SER A 8 0.21 25.49 23.60
CA SER A 8 -0.69 25.64 22.46
C SER A 8 -1.28 24.27 22.12
N ASN A 9 -2.62 24.18 22.05
CA ASN A 9 -3.39 22.98 21.70
C ASN A 9 -3.12 22.44 20.27
N SER A 10 -2.03 22.88 19.64
CA SER A 10 -1.59 22.45 18.32
C SER A 10 -1.15 20.99 18.36
N ILE A 11 -1.79 20.17 17.53
CA ILE A 11 -1.42 18.76 17.33
C ILE A 11 0.04 18.71 16.85
N PRO A 12 0.94 17.97 17.52
CA PRO A 12 2.35 17.92 17.15
C PRO A 12 2.57 17.59 15.67
N ALA A 13 1.75 16.73 15.08
CA ALA A 13 1.82 16.37 13.66
C ALA A 13 1.66 17.58 12.69
N CYS A 14 0.99 18.64 13.11
CA CYS A 14 0.70 19.82 12.27
C CYS A 14 1.72 20.96 12.42
N LEU A 15 2.71 20.81 13.31
CA LEU A 15 3.75 21.82 13.51
C LEU A 15 4.86 21.68 12.47
N PHE A 16 5.64 22.74 12.24
CA PHE A 16 6.83 22.65 11.40
C PHE A 16 7.98 21.91 12.11
N ALA A 17 8.83 21.26 11.33
CA ALA A 17 10.10 20.74 11.83
C ALA A 17 10.96 21.89 12.39
N PRO A 18 11.75 21.67 13.47
CA PRO A 18 12.67 22.67 13.99
C PRO A 18 13.68 23.11 12.92
N ASN A 19 13.90 24.42 12.80
CA ASN A 19 14.85 24.98 11.83
C ASN A 19 16.31 24.60 12.22
N PRO A 20 17.06 23.88 11.36
CA PRO A 20 18.46 23.50 11.61
C PRO A 20 19.41 24.68 11.85
N SER A 21 19.14 25.83 11.24
CA SER A 21 19.99 27.03 11.34
C SER A 21 19.75 27.85 12.62
N SER A 22 18.79 27.44 13.47
CA SER A 22 18.51 28.14 14.71
C SER A 22 19.59 27.86 15.77
N PRO A 23 20.05 28.87 16.54
CA PRO A 23 21.04 28.66 17.60
C PRO A 23 20.57 27.67 18.69
N ASN A 24 19.24 27.51 18.84
CA ASN A 24 18.63 26.57 19.78
C ASN A 24 18.14 25.27 19.11
N PHE A 25 18.68 24.91 17.95
CA PHE A 25 18.21 23.74 17.20
C PHE A 25 18.29 22.44 18.02
N ALA A 26 19.43 22.14 18.64
CA ALA A 26 19.64 20.88 19.33
C ALA A 26 18.64 20.63 20.48
N SER A 27 18.34 21.67 21.26
CA SER A 27 17.37 21.57 22.36
C SER A 27 15.93 21.44 21.84
N ARG A 28 15.57 22.23 20.81
CA ARG A 28 14.24 22.16 20.17
C ARG A 28 14.02 20.86 19.43
N PHE A 29 15.04 20.32 18.78
CA PHE A 29 15.00 19.03 18.09
C PHE A 29 14.71 17.90 19.08
N ARG A 30 15.48 17.83 20.17
CA ARG A 30 15.26 16.83 21.22
C ARG A 30 13.86 16.93 21.83
N ALA A 31 13.41 18.15 22.14
CA ALA A 31 12.06 18.37 22.67
C ALA A 31 10.96 17.95 21.68
N ALA A 32 11.15 18.22 20.39
CA ALA A 32 10.22 17.81 19.33
C ALA A 32 10.17 16.28 19.19
N VAL A 33 11.32 15.59 19.21
CA VAL A 33 11.39 14.12 19.17
C VAL A 33 10.61 13.52 20.33
N VAL A 34 10.87 13.96 21.57
CA VAL A 34 10.17 13.46 22.77
C VAL A 34 8.66 13.67 22.62
N GLN A 35 8.23 14.88 22.26
CA GLN A 35 6.82 15.19 22.09
C GLN A 35 6.16 14.29 21.03
N LEU A 36 6.81 14.06 19.89
CA LEU A 36 6.28 13.22 18.81
C LEU A 36 6.21 11.74 19.21
N VAL A 37 7.23 11.24 19.91
CA VAL A 37 7.25 9.85 20.38
C VAL A 37 6.15 9.60 21.39
N GLU A 38 6.00 10.49 22.38
CA GLU A 38 4.99 10.36 23.43
C GLU A 38 3.56 10.45 22.89
N THR A 39 3.34 11.30 21.88
CA THR A 39 2.00 11.53 21.33
C THR A 39 1.62 10.52 20.25
N GLY A 40 2.55 10.17 19.37
CA GLY A 40 2.27 9.40 18.16
C GLY A 40 2.87 8.01 18.10
N ASN A 41 3.92 7.72 18.88
CA ASN A 41 4.72 6.50 18.69
C ASN A 41 4.68 5.50 19.85
N ILE A 42 4.12 5.89 21.00
CA ILE A 42 3.74 4.98 22.08
C ILE A 42 2.43 4.29 21.72
N HIS A 43 2.44 2.95 21.70
CA HIS A 43 1.25 2.18 21.45
C HIS A 43 0.26 2.27 22.61
N LYS A 44 -0.98 2.64 22.28
CA LYS A 44 -2.13 2.58 23.19
C LYS A 44 -3.10 1.56 22.63
N HIS A 45 -3.45 0.57 23.46
CA HIS A 45 -4.40 -0.45 23.04
C HIS A 45 -5.76 0.18 22.72
N SER A 46 -6.36 -0.26 21.63
CA SER A 46 -7.71 0.09 21.19
C SER A 46 -8.40 -1.16 20.67
N ASP A 47 -9.68 -1.07 20.33
CA ASP A 47 -10.45 -2.22 19.81
C ASP A 47 -9.81 -2.85 18.57
N THR A 48 -9.13 -2.03 17.74
CA THR A 48 -8.39 -2.51 16.57
C THR A 48 -7.26 -3.49 16.90
N CYS A 49 -6.71 -3.42 18.13
CA CYS A 49 -5.66 -4.33 18.59
C CYS A 49 -6.18 -5.76 18.75
N TYR A 50 -7.49 -5.91 18.97
CA TYR A 50 -8.13 -7.19 19.24
C TYR A 50 -9.11 -7.58 18.13
N LYS A 51 -9.02 -6.94 16.95
CA LYS A 51 -9.87 -7.22 15.78
C LYS A 51 -9.96 -8.71 15.41
N TYR A 52 -8.86 -9.45 15.58
CA TYR A 52 -8.77 -10.87 15.24
C TYR A 52 -8.90 -11.79 16.44
N TRP A 53 -9.04 -11.23 17.64
CA TRP A 53 -9.25 -12.03 18.83
C TRP A 53 -10.71 -12.50 18.88
N ASN A 54 -10.89 -13.78 19.16
CA ASN A 54 -12.21 -14.38 19.30
C ASN A 54 -12.26 -15.16 20.62
N ALA A 55 -13.12 -14.70 21.54
CA ALA A 55 -13.29 -15.32 22.86
C ALA A 55 -13.70 -16.81 22.77
N ASN A 56 -14.42 -17.19 21.72
CA ASN A 56 -14.94 -18.56 21.55
C ASN A 56 -13.88 -19.55 21.07
N ARG A 57 -12.70 -19.08 20.64
CA ARG A 57 -11.60 -19.95 20.22
C ARG A 57 -10.69 -20.37 21.37
N GLY A 58 -10.90 -19.83 22.57
CA GLY A 58 -10.01 -20.05 23.72
C GLY A 58 -8.63 -19.39 23.58
N ASP A 59 -8.41 -18.60 22.51
CA ASP A 59 -7.14 -17.94 22.25
C ASP A 59 -6.86 -16.83 23.28
N LYS A 60 -5.61 -16.76 23.74
CA LYS A 60 -5.15 -15.66 24.58
C LYS A 60 -5.35 -14.33 23.84
N LYS A 61 -5.96 -13.37 24.53
CA LYS A 61 -6.12 -11.99 24.03
C LYS A 61 -4.73 -11.40 23.75
N SER A 62 -4.36 -11.36 22.47
CA SER A 62 -3.07 -10.87 22.00
C SER A 62 -3.27 -9.65 21.12
N CYS A 63 -2.40 -8.65 21.30
CA CYS A 63 -2.44 -7.45 20.47
C CYS A 63 -1.97 -7.79 19.06
N ARG A 64 -2.77 -7.44 18.04
CA ARG A 64 -2.43 -7.58 16.61
C ARG A 64 -1.08 -6.94 16.27
N MET A 65 -0.74 -5.83 16.91
CA MET A 65 0.53 -5.11 16.74
C MET A 65 1.70 -5.75 17.52
N ARG A 66 1.46 -6.88 18.20
CA ARG A 66 2.42 -7.65 19.01
C ARG A 66 3.04 -6.82 20.15
N MET A 67 2.21 -6.02 20.81
CA MET A 67 2.57 -5.27 22.02
C MET A 67 2.09 -6.02 23.28
N PRO A 68 2.84 -5.98 24.40
CA PRO A 68 4.17 -5.41 24.58
C PRO A 68 5.26 -6.23 23.86
N ARG A 69 6.28 -5.54 23.31
CA ARG A 69 7.46 -6.18 22.70
C ARG A 69 8.48 -6.57 23.77
N LYS A 70 9.29 -7.60 23.50
CA LYS A 70 10.38 -8.02 24.39
C LYS A 70 11.41 -6.89 24.56
N LEU A 71 11.81 -6.61 25.80
CA LEU A 71 12.90 -5.68 26.10
C LEU A 71 14.25 -6.30 25.72
N ILE A 72 15.14 -5.48 25.19
CA ILE A 72 16.47 -5.90 24.70
C ILE A 72 17.47 -4.86 25.21
N SER A 73 18.43 -5.27 26.04
CA SER A 73 19.36 -4.34 26.69
C SER A 73 20.42 -3.78 25.74
N VAL A 74 20.85 -4.57 24.75
CA VAL A 74 21.93 -4.22 23.80
C VAL A 74 21.54 -4.71 22.41
N SER A 75 21.89 -3.94 21.37
CA SER A 75 21.67 -4.37 20.00
C SER A 75 22.63 -5.50 19.64
N THR A 76 22.12 -6.61 19.12
CA THR A 76 22.91 -7.79 18.76
C THR A 76 22.53 -8.31 17.38
N ILE A 77 23.45 -9.02 16.75
CA ILE A 77 23.22 -9.78 15.52
C ILE A 77 23.42 -11.23 15.88
N ASP A 78 22.43 -12.07 15.56
CA ASP A 78 22.55 -13.52 15.68
C ASP A 78 23.52 -14.02 14.58
N PRO A 79 24.64 -14.68 14.95
CA PRO A 79 25.64 -15.12 13.98
C PRO A 79 25.14 -16.22 13.04
N ASP A 80 24.19 -17.05 13.47
CA ASP A 80 23.72 -18.19 12.70
C ASP A 80 22.59 -17.79 11.74
N THR A 81 21.68 -16.94 12.21
CA THR A 81 20.50 -16.53 11.43
C THR A 81 20.65 -15.17 10.75
N GLY A 82 21.65 -14.37 11.15
CA GLY A 82 21.80 -12.98 10.74
C GLY A 82 20.73 -12.04 11.30
N HIS A 83 19.86 -12.51 12.22
CA HIS A 83 18.76 -11.70 12.73
C HIS A 83 19.26 -10.55 13.61
N ILE A 84 18.85 -9.32 13.28
CA ILE A 84 19.23 -8.10 13.99
C ILE A 84 18.21 -7.79 15.10
N SER A 85 18.66 -7.87 16.34
CA SER A 85 17.89 -7.47 17.52
C SER A 85 18.34 -6.10 17.99
N MET A 86 17.48 -5.08 17.87
CA MET A 86 17.80 -3.74 18.35
C MET A 86 17.53 -3.59 19.84
N ARG A 87 18.39 -2.84 20.55
CA ARG A 87 18.14 -2.40 21.93
C ARG A 87 16.76 -1.75 22.02
N ARG A 88 15.98 -2.19 23.00
CA ARG A 88 14.63 -1.69 23.31
C ARG A 88 14.52 -1.48 24.82
N SER A 89 14.38 -0.22 25.22
CA SER A 89 14.20 0.19 26.62
C SER A 89 12.74 0.28 27.05
N ASP A 90 11.81 0.42 26.11
CA ASP A 90 10.37 0.50 26.37
C ASP A 90 9.63 -0.52 25.48
N PRO A 91 8.73 -1.35 26.04
CA PRO A 91 8.09 -2.42 25.29
C PRO A 91 6.90 -1.94 24.43
N MET A 92 6.42 -0.72 24.64
CA MET A 92 5.24 -0.13 23.99
C MET A 92 5.60 0.87 22.89
N ILE A 93 6.86 1.28 22.81
CA ILE A 93 7.37 2.20 21.78
C ILE A 93 7.71 1.44 20.49
N ASN A 94 7.22 1.95 19.35
CA ASN A 94 7.66 1.50 18.04
C ASN A 94 9.11 1.93 17.77
N ASN A 95 9.83 1.18 16.92
CA ASN A 95 11.17 1.61 16.51
C ASN A 95 11.06 2.86 15.62
N PHE A 96 11.86 3.88 15.88
CA PHE A 96 11.85 5.12 15.11
C PHE A 96 13.26 5.65 14.86
N ASN A 97 13.39 6.52 13.88
CA ASN A 97 14.58 7.33 13.65
C ASN A 97 14.24 8.79 14.00
N GLU A 98 15.10 9.43 14.78
CA GLU A 98 14.86 10.77 15.31
C GLU A 98 14.71 11.86 14.22
N TYR A 99 15.42 11.72 13.10
CA TYR A 99 15.33 12.65 11.98
C TYR A 99 14.05 12.44 11.19
N LEU A 100 13.75 11.17 10.85
CA LEU A 100 12.55 10.82 10.09
C LEU A 100 11.27 11.14 10.86
N ILE A 101 11.20 10.82 12.16
CA ILE A 101 10.00 11.15 12.96
C ILE A 101 9.82 12.67 13.04
N THR A 102 10.91 13.45 13.12
CA THR A 102 10.83 14.91 13.18
C THR A 102 10.45 15.55 11.84
N ALA A 103 10.90 14.96 10.72
CA ALA A 103 10.58 15.40 9.37
C ALA A 103 9.14 15.04 8.98
N CYS A 104 8.74 13.78 9.17
CA CYS A 104 7.42 13.28 8.79
C CYS A 104 6.34 13.61 9.82
N ARG A 105 6.72 13.79 11.09
CA ARG A 105 5.83 14.12 12.23
C ARG A 105 4.67 13.16 12.43
N SER A 106 4.82 11.92 11.96
CA SER A 106 3.83 10.85 12.03
C SER A 106 4.37 9.66 12.82
N ASN A 107 3.49 8.72 13.19
CA ASN A 107 3.90 7.41 13.72
C ASN A 107 4.82 6.72 12.71
N MET A 108 5.84 6.03 13.22
CA MET A 108 6.70 5.19 12.40
C MET A 108 7.10 3.90 13.11
N ASP A 109 7.30 2.83 12.34
CA ASP A 109 7.84 1.55 12.84
C ASP A 109 8.92 1.05 11.87
N ILE A 110 10.19 1.31 12.21
CA ILE A 110 11.34 0.90 11.39
C ILE A 110 11.74 -0.54 11.74
N LYS A 111 11.88 -1.38 10.72
CA LYS A 111 12.39 -2.75 10.84
C LYS A 111 13.54 -2.98 9.89
N PHE A 112 14.54 -3.73 10.36
CA PHE A 112 15.60 -4.24 9.50
C PHE A 112 15.12 -5.48 8.78
N ILE A 113 15.43 -5.58 7.50
CA ILE A 113 15.08 -6.70 6.63
C ILE A 113 16.40 -7.32 6.19
N TRP A 114 16.81 -8.37 6.90
CA TRP A 114 18.12 -9.00 6.69
C TRP A 114 18.02 -10.49 6.36
N SER A 115 16.96 -11.17 6.83
CA SER A 115 16.73 -12.57 6.52
C SER A 115 15.86 -12.75 5.27
N GLY A 116 16.02 -13.87 4.56
CA GLY A 116 15.15 -14.24 3.44
C GLY A 116 13.67 -14.40 3.85
N SER A 117 13.41 -14.81 5.09
CA SER A 117 12.05 -14.84 5.66
C SER A 117 11.45 -13.46 5.83
N ASP A 118 12.21 -12.49 6.32
CA ASP A 118 11.74 -11.11 6.48
C ASP A 118 11.49 -10.45 5.12
N ALA A 119 12.40 -10.68 4.16
CA ALA A 119 12.25 -10.20 2.80
C ALA A 119 10.99 -10.76 2.13
N LYS A 120 10.74 -12.07 2.27
CA LYS A 120 9.51 -12.70 1.77
C LYS A 120 8.26 -12.10 2.42
N ALA A 121 8.27 -11.95 3.74
CA ALA A 121 7.16 -11.34 4.48
C ALA A 121 6.91 -9.88 4.05
N LEU A 122 7.97 -9.12 3.80
CA LEU A 122 7.89 -7.76 3.27
C LEU A 122 7.26 -7.73 1.88
N VAL A 123 7.67 -8.63 0.97
CA VAL A 123 7.07 -8.70 -0.37
C VAL A 123 5.57 -8.98 -0.28
N TYR A 124 5.14 -9.95 0.54
CA TYR A 124 3.72 -10.20 0.75
C TYR A 124 2.99 -8.98 1.32
N TYR A 125 3.61 -8.28 2.29
CA TYR A 125 3.04 -7.07 2.86
C TYR A 125 2.90 -5.96 1.82
N ILE A 126 3.94 -5.67 1.04
CA ILE A 126 3.88 -4.64 -0.02
C ILE A 126 2.83 -5.02 -1.05
N THR A 127 2.82 -6.26 -1.52
CA THR A 127 1.82 -6.75 -2.49
C THR A 127 0.40 -6.62 -1.95
N ASP A 128 0.14 -7.01 -0.70
CA ASP A 128 -1.19 -6.86 -0.08
C ASP A 128 -1.66 -5.40 -0.07
N TYR A 129 -0.75 -4.44 0.16
CA TYR A 129 -1.09 -3.01 0.16
C TYR A 129 -1.25 -2.44 -1.24
N VAL A 130 -0.39 -2.82 -2.19
CA VAL A 130 -0.45 -2.38 -3.59
C VAL A 130 -1.70 -2.96 -4.28
N THR A 131 -2.05 -4.21 -3.98
CA THR A 131 -3.23 -4.88 -4.54
C THR A 131 -4.51 -4.58 -3.76
N LYS A 132 -4.42 -3.85 -2.64
CA LYS A 132 -5.58 -3.45 -1.86
C LYS A 132 -6.45 -2.54 -2.73
N MET A 133 -7.62 -3.04 -3.12
CA MET A 133 -8.59 -2.27 -3.88
C MET A 133 -8.87 -0.96 -3.15
N SER A 134 -8.75 0.17 -3.87
CA SER A 134 -9.10 1.50 -3.35
C SER A 134 -10.58 1.60 -3.00
N LEU A 135 -11.41 0.80 -3.66
CA LEU A 135 -12.85 0.78 -3.49
C LEU A 135 -13.30 -0.49 -2.75
N SER A 136 -14.16 -0.33 -1.74
CA SER A 136 -14.72 -1.51 -1.06
C SER A 136 -15.64 -2.29 -1.99
N PHE A 137 -15.81 -3.59 -1.72
CA PHE A 137 -16.73 -4.41 -2.50
C PHE A 137 -18.17 -3.87 -2.46
N HIS A 138 -18.61 -3.32 -1.31
CA HIS A 138 -19.93 -2.74 -1.15
C HIS A 138 -20.12 -1.49 -2.02
N ASP A 139 -19.10 -0.62 -2.10
CA ASP A 139 -19.16 0.58 -2.92
C ASP A 139 -19.12 0.22 -4.42
N THR A 140 -18.32 -0.78 -4.78
CA THR A 140 -18.28 -1.33 -6.15
C THR A 140 -19.67 -1.84 -6.55
N PHE A 141 -20.33 -2.58 -5.67
CA PHE A 141 -21.68 -3.11 -5.92
C PHE A 141 -22.71 -1.99 -6.07
N ALA A 142 -22.68 -0.98 -5.20
CA ALA A 142 -23.58 0.17 -5.28
C ALA A 142 -23.39 0.96 -6.60
N LEU A 143 -22.15 1.07 -7.08
CA LEU A 143 -21.84 1.73 -8.35
C LEU A 143 -22.31 0.93 -9.57
N VAL A 144 -22.15 -0.39 -9.54
CA VAL A 144 -22.72 -1.27 -10.57
C VAL A 144 -24.24 -1.16 -10.58
N GLN A 145 -24.89 -1.13 -9.41
CA GLN A 145 -26.34 -0.94 -9.31
C GLN A 145 -26.77 0.40 -9.92
N LYS A 146 -26.06 1.49 -9.65
CA LYS A 146 -26.30 2.78 -10.33
C LYS A 146 -26.16 2.68 -11.85
N GLY A 147 -25.17 1.94 -12.34
CA GLY A 147 -24.99 1.65 -13.78
C GLY A 147 -26.18 0.90 -14.39
N ILE A 148 -26.71 -0.11 -13.68
CA ILE A 148 -27.91 -0.86 -14.08
C ILE A 148 -29.13 0.07 -14.14
N THR A 149 -29.39 0.82 -13.08
CA THR A 149 -30.54 1.73 -13.01
C THR A 149 -30.46 2.82 -14.09
N SER A 150 -29.27 3.35 -14.38
CA SER A 150 -29.05 4.30 -15.47
C SER A 150 -29.44 3.73 -16.84
N ILE A 151 -29.15 2.44 -17.09
CA ILE A 151 -29.50 1.78 -18.35
C ILE A 151 -30.99 1.47 -18.44
N MET A 152 -31.61 1.07 -17.33
CA MET A 152 -33.06 0.86 -17.27
C MET A 152 -33.84 2.16 -17.48
N ASN A 153 -33.34 3.27 -16.96
CA ASN A 153 -34.01 4.58 -17.05
C ASN A 153 -33.68 5.36 -18.33
N SER A 154 -32.74 4.89 -19.16
CA SER A 154 -32.41 5.53 -20.44
C SER A 154 -33.57 5.31 -21.42
N SER A 155 -34.47 6.28 -21.54
CA SER A 155 -35.66 6.28 -22.42
C SER A 155 -35.35 6.26 -23.94
N HIS A 156 -34.08 6.11 -24.33
CA HIS A 156 -33.58 6.08 -25.70
C HIS A 156 -33.03 4.70 -26.09
N GLN A 157 -33.78 3.62 -25.83
CA GLN A 157 -33.49 2.34 -26.48
C GLN A 157 -33.90 2.44 -27.95
N THR A 158 -32.94 2.71 -28.83
CA THR A 158 -33.11 2.39 -30.25
C THR A 158 -33.21 0.87 -30.36
N ASN A 159 -34.35 0.36 -30.82
CA ASN A 159 -34.70 -1.07 -30.92
C ASN A 159 -33.77 -1.94 -31.79
N ASN A 160 -32.63 -1.41 -32.27
CA ASN A 160 -31.70 -2.06 -33.20
C ASN A 160 -30.33 -2.40 -32.59
N GLU A 161 -30.12 -2.22 -31.28
CA GLU A 161 -28.82 -2.53 -30.66
C GLU A 161 -28.64 -4.03 -30.41
N ASN A 162 -27.55 -4.59 -30.94
CA ASN A 162 -27.17 -5.97 -30.71
C ASN A 162 -26.86 -6.21 -29.22
N ALA A 163 -27.13 -7.43 -28.73
CA ALA A 163 -26.89 -7.78 -27.32
C ALA A 163 -25.43 -7.54 -26.87
N ILE A 164 -24.47 -7.68 -27.80
CA ILE A 164 -23.05 -7.41 -27.59
C ILE A 164 -22.81 -5.91 -27.34
N GLU A 165 -23.40 -5.03 -28.15
CA GLU A 165 -23.24 -3.57 -28.00
C GLU A 165 -23.87 -3.07 -26.71
N LYS A 166 -25.04 -3.60 -26.36
CA LYS A 166 -25.72 -3.31 -25.09
C LYS A 166 -24.87 -3.72 -23.89
N SER A 167 -24.22 -4.88 -23.97
CA SER A 167 -23.29 -5.37 -22.95
C SER A 167 -22.02 -4.51 -22.86
N GLY A 168 -21.47 -4.09 -24.00
CA GLY A 168 -20.31 -3.18 -24.06
C GLY A 168 -20.62 -1.82 -23.42
N LYS A 169 -21.79 -1.23 -23.72
CA LYS A 169 -22.25 0.02 -23.10
C LYS A 169 -22.47 -0.13 -21.59
N PHE A 170 -22.98 -1.27 -21.15
CA PHE A 170 -23.12 -1.59 -19.72
C PHE A 170 -21.77 -1.61 -19.02
N VAL A 171 -20.81 -2.38 -19.53
CA VAL A 171 -19.46 -2.46 -18.97
C VAL A 171 -18.81 -1.08 -18.93
N LEU A 172 -18.92 -0.31 -20.02
CA LEU A 172 -18.34 1.03 -20.10
C LEU A 172 -18.98 2.01 -19.09
N ARG A 173 -20.30 1.96 -18.87
CA ARG A 173 -20.97 2.80 -17.86
C ARG A 173 -20.58 2.42 -16.44
N CYS A 174 -20.49 1.11 -16.15
CA CYS A 174 -19.99 0.62 -14.87
C CYS A 174 -18.55 1.08 -14.65
N TYR A 175 -17.69 0.95 -15.65
CA TYR A 175 -16.31 1.42 -15.60
C TYR A 175 -16.21 2.92 -15.35
N ASN A 176 -16.93 3.75 -16.12
CA ASN A 176 -16.92 5.21 -15.93
C ASN A 176 -17.44 5.62 -14.54
N SER A 177 -18.44 4.91 -14.02
CA SER A 177 -18.97 5.15 -12.67
C SER A 177 -17.92 4.79 -11.61
N LEU A 178 -17.19 3.69 -11.78
CA LEU A 178 -16.09 3.30 -10.90
C LEU A 178 -14.93 4.29 -10.97
N ALA A 179 -14.51 4.68 -12.19
CA ALA A 179 -13.40 5.60 -12.39
C ALA A 179 -13.70 7.00 -11.81
N SER A 180 -14.92 7.50 -11.98
CA SER A 180 -15.32 8.82 -11.45
C SER A 180 -15.42 8.88 -9.92
N GLN A 181 -15.65 7.74 -9.26
CA GLN A 181 -15.73 7.65 -7.80
C GLN A 181 -14.45 7.07 -7.18
N GLN A 182 -13.38 6.94 -7.95
CA GLN A 182 -12.12 6.46 -7.44
C GLN A 182 -11.51 7.49 -6.49
N GLU A 183 -11.35 7.11 -5.22
CA GLU A 183 -10.63 7.92 -4.25
C GLU A 183 -9.13 7.94 -4.58
N LEU A 184 -8.55 9.13 -4.60
CA LEU A 184 -7.11 9.34 -4.73
C LEU A 184 -6.51 9.66 -3.36
N SER A 185 -5.30 9.19 -3.09
CA SER A 185 -4.62 9.55 -1.85
C SER A 185 -4.28 11.04 -1.82
N GLY A 186 -4.38 11.68 -0.66
CA GLY A 186 -4.03 13.10 -0.52
C GLY A 186 -2.58 13.41 -0.94
N VAL A 187 -1.66 12.45 -0.77
CA VAL A 187 -0.27 12.58 -1.22
C VAL A 187 -0.16 12.60 -2.74
N GLN A 188 -0.91 11.75 -3.44
CA GLN A 188 -0.97 11.78 -4.91
C GLN A 188 -1.54 13.11 -5.40
N VAL A 189 -2.66 13.57 -4.81
CA VAL A 189 -3.27 14.85 -5.17
C VAL A 189 -2.29 16.01 -4.95
N ALA A 190 -1.60 16.04 -3.81
CA ALA A 190 -0.59 17.05 -3.53
C ALA A 190 0.57 17.00 -4.56
N SER A 191 1.06 15.81 -4.90
CA SER A 191 2.10 15.64 -5.93
C SER A 191 1.69 16.21 -7.28
N TYR A 192 0.46 15.89 -7.72
CA TYR A 192 -0.10 16.42 -8.97
C TYR A 192 -0.25 17.95 -8.93
N LEU A 193 -0.76 18.51 -7.83
CA LEU A 193 -0.90 19.97 -7.66
C LEU A 193 0.45 20.70 -7.63
N MET A 194 1.48 20.05 -7.08
CA MET A 194 2.85 20.59 -7.04
C MET A 194 3.61 20.37 -8.36
N ASN A 195 2.98 19.74 -9.37
CA ASN A 195 3.59 19.36 -10.63
C ASN A 195 4.89 18.56 -10.42
N TRP A 196 4.86 17.64 -9.45
CA TRP A 196 5.94 16.69 -9.21
C TRP A 196 5.71 15.45 -10.07
N ASP A 197 6.80 14.94 -10.64
CA ASP A 197 6.77 13.69 -11.40
C ASP A 197 6.34 12.52 -10.50
N ASP A 198 5.57 11.62 -11.08
CA ASP A 198 5.07 10.39 -10.43
C ASP A 198 6.07 9.23 -10.51
N HIS A 199 7.19 9.41 -11.21
CA HIS A 199 8.26 8.44 -11.34
C HIS A 199 9.64 9.10 -11.32
N TYR A 200 10.59 8.43 -10.66
CA TYR A 200 12.01 8.78 -10.71
C TYR A 200 12.73 7.63 -11.40
N THR A 201 13.26 7.87 -12.60
CA THR A 201 14.05 6.88 -13.32
C THR A 201 15.43 7.43 -13.64
N THR A 202 16.44 6.61 -13.40
CA THR A 202 17.81 6.89 -13.85
C THR A 202 18.01 6.57 -15.33
N HIS A 203 17.08 5.83 -15.93
CA HIS A 203 17.16 5.30 -17.29
C HIS A 203 15.98 5.77 -18.13
N LYS A 204 16.21 5.92 -19.44
CA LYS A 204 15.15 6.14 -20.42
C LYS A 204 14.61 4.78 -20.86
N PHE A 205 13.35 4.53 -20.57
CA PHE A 205 12.66 3.34 -21.05
C PHE A 205 12.01 3.63 -22.40
N GLN A 206 12.01 2.64 -23.30
CA GLN A 206 11.26 2.71 -24.55
C GLN A 206 9.90 2.05 -24.35
N GLY A 207 8.83 2.69 -24.82
CA GLY A 207 7.51 2.10 -24.80
C GLY A 207 7.50 0.79 -25.61
N LEU A 208 7.12 -0.31 -24.96
CA LEU A 208 6.88 -1.59 -25.62
C LEU A 208 5.41 -1.65 -26.00
N HIS A 209 5.11 -1.67 -27.31
CA HIS A 209 3.75 -1.82 -27.82
C HIS A 209 3.29 -3.27 -27.66
N LEU A 210 2.84 -3.62 -26.45
CA LEU A 210 2.52 -4.99 -26.05
C LEU A 210 1.50 -5.65 -26.98
N ILE A 211 0.44 -4.93 -27.38
CA ILE A 211 -0.62 -5.47 -28.24
C ILE A 211 -0.06 -5.83 -29.62
N GLU A 212 0.71 -4.94 -30.24
CA GLU A 212 1.33 -5.19 -31.55
C GLU A 212 2.36 -6.32 -31.48
N THR A 213 3.14 -6.35 -30.39
CA THR A 213 4.12 -7.41 -30.13
C THR A 213 3.42 -8.76 -29.97
N GLU A 214 2.32 -8.81 -29.22
CA GLU A 214 1.51 -10.01 -29.05
C GLU A 214 0.92 -10.47 -30.38
N GLN A 215 0.33 -9.57 -31.16
CA GLN A 215 -0.23 -9.88 -32.48
C GLN A 215 0.84 -10.42 -33.45
N TYR A 216 2.03 -9.83 -33.43
CA TYR A 216 3.17 -10.32 -34.20
C TYR A 216 3.57 -11.73 -33.76
N LEU A 217 3.72 -11.96 -32.45
CA LEU A 217 4.07 -13.27 -31.91
C LEU A 217 3.01 -14.33 -32.20
N GLN A 218 1.72 -13.98 -32.11
CA GLN A 218 0.61 -14.87 -32.46
C GLN A 218 0.64 -15.23 -33.96
N THR A 219 0.89 -14.25 -34.83
CA THR A 219 1.05 -14.47 -36.27
C THR A 219 2.21 -15.42 -36.56
N GLN A 220 3.39 -15.16 -36.00
CA GLN A 220 4.57 -16.02 -36.14
C GLN A 220 4.31 -17.45 -35.62
N LEU A 221 3.66 -17.59 -34.47
CA LEU A 221 3.29 -18.89 -33.90
C LEU A 221 2.34 -19.66 -34.82
N ASN A 222 1.36 -18.97 -35.42
CA ASN A 222 0.42 -19.58 -36.35
C ASN A 222 1.10 -20.01 -37.66
N GLU A 223 2.05 -19.23 -38.18
CA GLU A 223 2.85 -19.60 -39.34
C GLU A 223 3.69 -20.86 -39.08
N ILE A 224 4.35 -20.95 -37.91
CA ILE A 224 5.14 -22.12 -37.51
C ILE A 224 4.24 -23.35 -37.38
N ARG A 225 3.09 -23.22 -36.72
CA ARG A 225 2.09 -24.31 -36.58
C ARG A 225 1.62 -24.81 -37.95
N SER A 226 1.39 -23.89 -38.89
CA SER A 226 0.97 -24.20 -40.25
C SER A 226 2.04 -24.96 -41.03
N LYS A 227 3.31 -24.53 -40.93
CA LYS A 227 4.45 -25.18 -41.59
C LYS A 227 4.75 -26.58 -41.05
N GLN A 228 4.55 -26.82 -39.75
CA GLN A 228 4.86 -28.09 -39.11
C GLN A 228 3.70 -29.10 -39.11
N LYS A 229 2.53 -28.79 -39.69
CA LYS A 229 1.30 -29.63 -39.67
C LYS A 229 0.94 -30.14 -38.27
N LEU A 230 1.26 -29.38 -37.22
CA LEU A 230 0.96 -29.76 -35.84
C LEU A 230 -0.54 -29.54 -35.58
N LYS A 231 -1.28 -30.61 -35.32
CA LYS A 231 -2.67 -30.51 -34.83
C LYS A 231 -2.66 -30.09 -33.37
N LEU A 232 -3.57 -29.20 -33.00
CA LEU A 232 -3.87 -28.87 -31.60
C LEU A 232 -4.24 -30.16 -30.85
N SER A 233 -3.41 -30.57 -29.91
CA SER A 233 -3.81 -31.56 -28.91
C SER A 233 -4.83 -30.91 -27.98
N ALA A 234 -6.02 -31.47 -27.91
CA ALA A 234 -7.15 -30.98 -27.10
C ALA A 234 -6.95 -31.17 -25.58
N HIS A 235 -5.71 -31.18 -25.10
CA HIS A 235 -5.42 -31.08 -23.67
C HIS A 235 -4.96 -29.67 -23.34
N GLY A 236 -5.94 -28.88 -22.88
CA GLY A 236 -5.70 -27.59 -22.26
C GLY A 236 -4.82 -27.75 -21.02
N GLN A 237 -3.54 -27.46 -21.16
CA GLN A 237 -2.71 -27.01 -20.08
C GLN A 237 -2.09 -25.69 -20.52
N TYR A 238 -2.53 -24.62 -19.87
CA TYR A 238 -1.98 -23.28 -20.00
C TYR A 238 -0.46 -23.36 -19.81
N PHE A 239 0.30 -23.05 -20.85
CA PHE A 239 1.74 -22.86 -20.74
C PHE A 239 1.98 -21.55 -19.99
N ILE A 240 2.11 -21.64 -18.67
CA ILE A 240 2.67 -20.57 -17.84
C ILE A 240 4.17 -20.61 -18.07
N LEU A 241 4.69 -19.65 -18.85
CA LEU A 241 6.12 -19.39 -18.97
C LEU A 241 6.64 -18.84 -17.64
N PHE A 242 7.23 -19.69 -16.81
CA PHE A 242 8.06 -19.26 -15.70
C PHE A 242 9.41 -18.81 -16.26
N TYR A 243 9.68 -17.51 -16.21
CA TYR A 243 11.05 -17.01 -16.33
C TYR A 243 11.73 -17.15 -14.97
N THR A 244 12.55 -18.18 -14.83
CA THR A 244 13.51 -18.27 -13.73
C THR A 244 14.69 -17.38 -14.08
N VAL A 245 14.81 -16.23 -13.41
CA VAL A 245 16.03 -15.42 -13.45
C VAL A 245 17.03 -16.13 -12.53
N VAL A 246 18.11 -16.65 -13.12
CA VAL A 246 19.31 -17.11 -12.40
C VAL A 246 20.16 -15.91 -12.04
#